data_AF-A0A7C3WSU0-F1
#
_entry.id   AF-A0A7C3WSU0-F1
#
_cell.length_a   1.000
_cell.length_b   1.000
_cell.length_c   1.000
_cell.angle_alpha   90.00
_cell.angle_beta   90.00
_cell.angle_gamma   90.00
#
_symmetry.space_group_name_H-M   'P 1'
#
loop_
_entity.id
_entity.type
_entity.pdbx_description
1 polymer ?
#
loop_
_entity_poly.entity_id
_entity_poly.type
_entity_poly.pdbx_seq_one_letter_code
_entity_poly.pdbx_strand_id
1 'polypeptide(L)'
;MSARSLGRGVCPKCGEEGSVVVKWVGGKEYVYVKHGRTWHYIGPVDKVDIYALLREPTTALPLRAGREVGIAGGSMSGQPRALSKDVVAVVGILLVALGSLIAIGVVA
;
A
#
# COMPACT_ATOMS: atom_id res chain seq x y z
N MET A 1 22.79 0.93 15.11
CA MET A 1 22.30 0.88 13.71
C MET A 1 21.18 -0.14 13.64
N SER A 2 19.96 0.27 13.27
CA SER A 2 18.85 -0.68 13.09
C SER A 2 18.85 -1.20 11.65
N ALA A 3 18.61 -2.51 11.51
CA ALA A 3 18.31 -3.15 10.24
C ALA A 3 17.01 -3.93 10.42
N ARG A 4 16.05 -3.75 9.50
CA ARG A 4 14.75 -4.42 9.54
C ARG A 4 14.68 -5.43 8.40
N SER A 5 14.45 -6.70 8.73
CA SER A 5 14.19 -7.74 7.73
C SER A 5 12.75 -7.61 7.24
N LEU A 6 12.55 -7.55 5.92
CA LEU A 6 11.24 -7.44 5.27
C LEU A 6 10.71 -8.79 4.77
N GLY A 7 11.57 -9.79 4.64
CA GLY A 7 11.19 -11.12 4.17
C GLY A 7 12.28 -11.82 3.36
N ARG A 8 11.88 -12.87 2.66
CA ARG A 8 12.74 -13.64 1.73
C ARG A 8 12.50 -13.17 0.30
N GLY A 9 13.56 -13.16 -0.51
CA GLY A 9 13.52 -12.68 -1.88
C GLY A 9 14.70 -13.16 -2.71
N VAL A 10 14.63 -12.94 -4.02
CA VAL A 10 15.73 -13.26 -4.94
C VAL A 10 16.60 -12.05 -5.12
N CYS A 11 17.91 -12.22 -4.97
CA CYS A 11 18.86 -11.13 -5.16
C CYS A 11 19.06 -10.84 -6.65
N PRO A 12 18.82 -9.60 -7.12
CA PRO A 12 19.01 -9.25 -8.52
C PRO A 12 20.49 -9.20 -8.92
N LYS A 13 21.42 -9.21 -7.95
CA LYS A 13 22.86 -9.18 -8.22
C LYS A 13 23.48 -10.55 -8.43
N CYS A 14 22.96 -11.59 -7.77
CA CYS A 14 23.56 -12.92 -7.82
C CYS A 14 22.57 -14.06 -8.11
N GLY A 15 21.28 -13.78 -8.22
CA GLY A 15 20.24 -14.79 -8.50
C GLY A 15 19.88 -15.70 -7.33
N GLU A 16 20.66 -15.67 -6.26
CA GLU A 16 20.45 -16.47 -5.05
C GLU A 16 19.28 -15.94 -4.20
N GLU A 17 18.65 -16.84 -3.45
CA GLU A 17 17.67 -16.44 -2.43
C GLU A 17 18.38 -15.83 -1.21
N GLY A 18 17.78 -14.82 -0.60
CA GLY A 18 18.29 -14.18 0.59
C GLY A 18 17.23 -13.40 1.36
N SER A 19 17.63 -12.87 2.51
CA SER A 19 16.75 -12.00 3.30
C SER A 19 16.83 -10.58 2.77
N VAL A 20 15.69 -10.01 2.39
CA VAL A 20 15.58 -8.59 2.01
C VAL A 20 15.55 -7.77 3.30
N VAL A 21 16.47 -6.83 3.43
CA VAL A 21 16.68 -6.04 4.66
C VAL A 21 16.79 -4.57 4.30
N VAL A 22 16.15 -3.71 5.10
CA VAL A 22 16.31 -2.26 5.03
C VAL A 22 17.19 -1.77 6.18
N LYS A 23 18.16 -0.91 5.88
CA LYS A 23 19.07 -0.31 6.87
C LYS A 23 19.00 1.21 6.80
N TRP A 24 18.91 1.85 7.96
CA TRP A 24 19.02 3.31 8.09
C TRP A 24 20.49 3.72 8.22
N VAL A 25 21.00 4.51 7.28
CA VAL A 25 22.37 5.03 7.26
C VAL A 25 22.35 6.50 6.85
N GLY A 26 22.92 7.39 7.67
CA GLY A 26 23.06 8.81 7.31
C GLY A 26 21.75 9.53 6.96
N GLY A 27 20.65 9.19 7.65
CA GLY A 27 19.34 9.83 7.42
C GLY A 27 18.55 9.26 6.24
N LYS A 28 19.03 8.17 5.62
CA LYS A 28 18.37 7.53 4.47
C LYS A 28 18.23 6.02 4.67
N GLU A 29 17.23 5.44 4.02
CA GLU A 29 16.99 4.00 4.00
C GLU A 29 17.54 3.35 2.74
N TYR A 30 18.18 2.20 2.93
CA TYR A 30 18.82 1.45 1.87
C TYR A 30 18.41 -0.02 1.94
N VAL A 31 18.15 -0.58 0.76
CA VAL A 31 17.76 -1.97 0.57
C VAL A 31 19.00 -2.82 0.33
N TYR A 32 19.07 -3.93 1.04
CA TYR A 32 20.08 -4.96 0.91
C TYR A 32 19.42 -6.33 0.78
N VAL A 33 20.11 -7.27 0.13
CA VAL A 33 19.80 -8.69 0.25
C VAL A 33 20.96 -9.39 0.95
N LYS A 34 20.65 -10.06 2.07
CA LYS A 34 21.62 -10.78 2.90
C LYS A 34 21.62 -12.27 2.53
N HIS A 35 22.80 -12.79 2.21
CA HIS A 35 23.10 -14.19 1.96
C HIS A 35 24.09 -14.68 3.01
N GLY A 36 23.59 -15.23 4.12
CA GLY A 36 24.45 -15.67 5.23
C GLY A 36 25.33 -14.54 5.79
N ARG A 37 26.62 -14.53 5.42
CA ARG A 37 27.60 -13.51 5.83
C ARG A 37 27.75 -12.35 4.82
N THR A 38 27.27 -12.53 3.59
CA THR A 38 27.41 -11.54 2.52
C THR A 38 26.17 -10.67 2.44
N TRP A 39 26.37 -9.39 2.12
CA TRP A 39 25.29 -8.42 1.93
C TRP A 39 25.46 -7.75 0.58
N HIS A 40 24.44 -7.85 -0.27
CA HIS A 40 24.40 -7.14 -1.53
C HIS A 40 23.57 -5.87 -1.39
N TYR A 41 24.22 -4.71 -1.56
CA TYR A 41 23.53 -3.43 -1.68
C TYR A 41 22.71 -3.42 -2.97
N ILE A 42 21.40 -3.17 -2.87
CA ILE A 42 20.53 -3.11 -4.03
C ILE A 42 20.32 -1.65 -4.45
N GLY A 43 20.01 -0.78 -3.50
CA GLY A 43 19.78 0.63 -3.78
C GLY A 43 19.09 1.38 -2.64
N PRO A 44 18.85 2.69 -2.83
CA PRO A 44 17.99 3.48 -1.95
C PRO A 44 16.54 2.97 -1.97
N VAL A 45 15.83 3.03 -0.84
CA VAL A 45 14.42 2.58 -0.72
C VAL A 45 13.49 3.28 -1.73
N ASP A 46 13.74 4.54 -2.06
CA ASP A 46 12.93 5.33 -3.01
C ASP A 46 13.08 4.91 -4.48
N LYS A 47 14.14 4.14 -4.79
CA LYS A 47 14.51 3.73 -6.17
C LYS A 47 14.37 2.23 -6.42
N VAL A 48 14.10 1.44 -5.38
CA VAL A 48 14.02 -0.02 -5.48
C VAL A 48 12.56 -0.44 -5.32
N ASP A 49 12.05 -1.23 -6.26
CA ASP A 49 10.78 -1.93 -6.07
C ASP A 49 11.00 -3.14 -5.16
N ILE A 50 10.73 -2.96 -3.87
CA ILE A 50 10.93 -3.99 -2.84
C ILE A 50 9.92 -5.13 -3.01
N TYR A 51 8.70 -4.83 -3.49
CA TYR A 51 7.66 -5.83 -3.67
C TYR A 51 8.03 -6.82 -4.77
N ALA A 52 8.66 -6.35 -5.84
CA ALA A 52 9.19 -7.21 -6.89
C ALA A 52 10.34 -8.13 -6.43
N LEU A 53 11.05 -7.75 -5.35
CA LEU A 53 12.14 -8.56 -4.79
C LEU A 53 11.65 -9.65 -3.83
N LEU A 54 10.52 -9.42 -3.15
CA LEU A 54 10.00 -10.31 -2.12
C LEU A 54 9.25 -11.50 -2.73
N ARG A 55 9.55 -12.70 -2.22
CA ARG A 55 8.74 -13.91 -2.44
C ARG A 55 7.87 -14.23 -1.23
N GLU A 56 8.44 -14.09 -0.03
CA GLU A 56 7.75 -14.34 1.23
C GLU A 56 7.92 -13.12 2.13
N PRO A 57 6.94 -12.20 2.14
CA PRO A 57 6.98 -11.03 3.00
C PRO A 57 6.76 -11.44 4.47
N THR A 58 7.44 -10.77 5.38
CA THR A 58 7.16 -10.88 6.82
C THR A 58 6.20 -9.78 7.26
N THR A 59 5.66 -9.90 8.47
CA THR A 59 4.85 -8.85 9.13
C THR A 59 5.59 -7.52 9.34
N ALA A 60 6.90 -7.49 9.04
CA ALA A 60 7.73 -6.30 9.06
C ALA A 60 7.75 -5.55 7.72
N LEU A 61 6.89 -5.90 6.77
CA LEU A 61 6.53 -5.06 5.61
C LEU A 61 6.47 -3.58 6.04
N PRO A 62 6.98 -2.65 5.23
CA PRO A 62 7.06 -1.26 5.65
C PRO A 62 5.66 -0.74 5.95
N LEU A 63 5.41 -0.37 7.21
CA LEU A 63 4.22 0.33 7.71
C LEU A 63 4.07 1.76 7.11
N ARG A 64 4.69 2.02 5.96
CA ARG A 64 4.38 3.12 5.06
C ARG A 64 3.93 2.54 3.73
N ALA A 65 2.74 1.94 3.73
CA ALA A 65 1.89 1.84 2.55
C ALA A 65 1.51 3.27 2.14
N GLY A 66 2.45 3.97 1.51
CA GLY A 66 2.28 5.27 0.88
C GLY A 66 2.78 5.25 -0.56
N ARG A 67 2.88 4.06 -1.16
CA ARG A 67 3.12 3.90 -2.58
C ARG A 67 2.18 2.82 -3.10
N GLU A 68 1.22 3.33 -3.84
CA GLU A 68 0.24 2.66 -4.66
C GLU A 68 0.95 1.59 -5.48
N VAL A 69 0.87 0.34 -5.05
CA VAL A 69 1.30 -0.81 -5.85
C VAL A 69 0.29 -0.87 -6.99
N GLY A 70 0.75 -0.53 -8.19
CA GLY A 70 -0.01 -0.62 -9.44
C GLY A 70 -0.33 -2.07 -9.78
N ILE A 71 -1.21 -2.69 -8.99
CA ILE A 71 -2.06 -3.76 -9.47
C ILE A 71 -2.94 -3.10 -10.52
N ALA A 72 -3.03 -3.69 -11.72
CA ALA A 72 -4.02 -3.34 -12.72
C ALA A 72 -5.43 -3.67 -12.18
N GLY A 73 -5.88 -2.90 -11.20
CA GLY A 73 -7.24 -2.74 -10.76
C GLY A 73 -7.60 -1.31 -11.11
N GLY A 74 -8.71 -1.13 -11.84
CA GLY A 74 -9.13 0.16 -12.40
C GLY A 74 -8.90 1.32 -11.42
N SER A 75 -8.13 2.29 -11.87
CA SER A 75 -7.98 3.60 -11.24
C SER A 75 -9.36 4.22 -11.02
N MET A 76 -9.87 4.15 -9.79
CA MET A 76 -10.76 5.19 -9.29
C MET A 76 -9.88 6.27 -8.66
N SER A 77 -9.35 7.15 -9.51
CA SER A 77 -8.85 8.45 -9.08
C SER A 77 -10.04 9.32 -8.65
N GLY A 78 -10.61 9.00 -7.50
CA GLY A 78 -11.54 9.88 -6.80
C GLY A 78 -10.76 10.99 -6.14
N GLN A 79 -10.42 12.05 -6.89
CA GLN A 79 -10.40 13.37 -6.24
C GLN A 79 -11.75 13.50 -5.53
N PRO A 80 -11.80 13.83 -4.23
CA PRO A 80 -13.06 14.23 -3.62
C PRO A 80 -13.49 15.51 -4.35
N ARG A 81 -14.30 15.36 -5.40
CA ARG A 81 -15.04 16.47 -5.97
C ARG A 81 -15.87 16.98 -4.81
N ALA A 82 -15.59 18.21 -4.36
CA ALA A 82 -16.39 18.86 -3.35
C ALA A 82 -17.85 18.75 -3.81
N LEU A 83 -18.62 17.87 -3.16
CA LEU A 83 -20.01 17.65 -3.50
C LEU A 83 -20.70 19.00 -3.28
N SER A 84 -21.24 19.59 -4.34
CA SER A 84 -21.99 20.84 -4.25
C SER A 84 -23.12 20.65 -3.24
N LYS A 85 -23.29 21.62 -2.33
CA LYS A 85 -24.32 21.56 -1.28
C LYS A 85 -25.70 21.19 -1.80
N ASP A 86 -26.02 21.63 -3.01
CA ASP A 86 -27.31 21.36 -3.67
C ASP A 86 -27.50 19.87 -3.99
N VAL A 87 -26.43 19.16 -4.37
CA VAL A 87 -26.49 17.71 -4.66
C VAL A 87 -26.69 16.92 -3.38
N VAL A 88 -26.02 17.33 -2.29
CA VAL A 88 -26.22 16.71 -0.96
C VAL A 88 -27.65 16.91 -0.48
N ALA A 89 -28.21 18.12 -0.65
CA ALA A 89 -29.56 18.44 -0.23
C ALA A 89 -30.61 17.63 -1.01
N VAL A 90 -30.48 17.54 -2.33
CA VAL A 90 -31.43 16.79 -3.18
C VAL A 90 -31.40 15.30 -2.88
N VAL A 91 -30.20 14.71 -2.74
CA VAL A 91 -30.06 13.29 -2.38
C VAL A 91 -30.63 13.02 -0.98
N GLY A 92 -30.38 13.92 -0.03
CA GLY A 92 -30.95 13.82 1.33
C GLY A 92 -32.48 13.81 1.32
N ILE A 93 -33.11 14.74 0.60
CA ILE A 93 -34.58 14.81 0.48
C ILE A 93 -35.14 13.55 -0.18
N LEU A 94 -34.48 13.05 -1.23
CA LEU A 94 -34.91 11.84 -1.94
C LEU A 94 -34.87 10.60 -1.01
N LEU A 95 -33.80 10.45 -0.23
CA LEU A 95 -33.66 9.34 0.72
C LEU A 95 -34.70 9.39 1.83
N VAL A 96 -35.01 10.58 2.35
CA VAL A 96 -36.07 10.76 3.35
C VAL A 96 -37.45 10.44 2.77
N ALA A 97 -37.74 10.89 1.54
CA ALA A 97 -38.99 10.57 0.86
C ALA A 97 -39.15 9.06 0.59
N LEU A 98 -38.09 8.40 0.13
CA LEU A 98 -38.09 6.94 -0.08
C LEU A 98 -38.23 6.18 1.24
N GLY A 99 -37.55 6.61 2.30
CA GLY A 99 -37.70 6.03 3.64
C GLY A 99 -39.13 6.16 4.18
N SER A 100 -39.78 7.30 3.90
CA SER A 100 -41.17 7.55 4.29
C SER A 100 -42.15 6.65 3.54
N LEU A 101 -41.92 6.41 2.24
CA LEU A 101 -42.72 5.49 1.43
C LEU A 101 -42.56 4.02 1.88
N ILE A 102 -41.35 3.60 2.25
CA ILE A 102 -41.11 2.26 2.81
C ILE A 102 -41.77 2.13 4.18
N ALA A 103 -41.67 3.14 5.04
CA ALA A 103 -42.32 3.11 6.36
C ALA A 103 -43.85 3.03 6.26
N ILE A 104 -44.47 3.71 5.29
CA ILE A 104 -45.92 3.64 5.05
C ILE A 104 -46.30 2.31 4.40
N GLY A 105 -45.51 1.79 3.46
CA GLY A 105 -45.76 0.49 2.81
C GLY A 105 -45.54 -0.73 3.70
N VAL A 106 -44.79 -0.60 4.81
CA VAL A 106 -44.58 -1.65 5.82
C VAL A 106 -45.69 -1.62 6.90
N VAL A 107 -46.46 -0.54 6.97
CA VAL A 107 -47.56 -0.35 7.95
C VAL A 107 -48.96 -0.45 7.28
N ALA A 108 -49.03 -0.75 5.98
CA ALA A 108 -50.27 -1.02 5.26
C ALA A 108 -50.57 -2.53 5.15
#